data_AF-A0A1C6ASZ9-F1
#
_entry.id   AF-A0A1C6ASZ9-F1
#
_cell.length_a   1.000
_cell.length_b   1.000
_cell.length_c   1.000
_cell.angle_alpha   90.00
_cell.angle_beta   90.00
_cell.angle_gamma   90.00
#
_symmetry.space_group_name_H-M   'P 1'
#
loop_
_entity.id
_entity.type
_entity.pdbx_description
1 polymer ?
#
loop_
_entity_poly.entity_id
_entity_poly.type
_entity_poly.pdbx_seq_one_letter_code
_entity_poly.pdbx_strand_id
1 'polypeptide(L)'
;MRENPYKRLPPIERKPDGSLYRMTPAQRKQANALIRRECCNYEDGNCMLLDDGNTCTCPQTVSFSVCCKWFRWAVLPLDGTLEAEIFQDKDLKRCAVCGRVFVPKSNRAKYCPGCAARVHRRQKTESERKRRSAVDS
;
A
#
# COMPACT_ATOMS: atom_id res chain seq x y z
N MET A 1 32.79 -19.89 -6.89
CA MET A 1 31.36 -19.64 -6.65
C MET A 1 31.05 -18.23 -7.12
N ARG A 2 30.11 -18.02 -8.05
CA ARG A 2 29.66 -16.66 -8.41
C ARG A 2 28.98 -16.07 -7.17
N GLU A 3 29.37 -14.86 -6.77
CA GLU A 3 28.73 -14.19 -5.63
C GLU A 3 27.24 -14.01 -5.90
N ASN A 4 26.40 -14.39 -4.93
CA ASN A 4 24.96 -14.22 -5.03
C ASN A 4 24.62 -12.73 -4.95
N PRO A 5 24.06 -12.11 -6.01
CA PRO A 5 23.73 -10.68 -6.03
C PRO A 5 22.74 -10.29 -4.92
N TYR A 6 21.92 -11.23 -4.45
CA TYR A 6 20.99 -11.03 -3.33
C TYR A 6 21.70 -10.64 -2.02
N LYS A 7 22.92 -11.13 -1.78
CA LYS A 7 23.68 -10.83 -0.55
C LYS A 7 24.18 -9.39 -0.50
N ARG A 8 24.29 -8.73 -1.66
CA ARG A 8 24.74 -7.33 -1.77
C ARG A 8 23.59 -6.32 -1.69
N LEU A 9 22.34 -6.78 -1.78
CA LEU A 9 21.19 -5.89 -1.74
C LEU A 9 21.02 -5.24 -0.36
N PRO A 10 20.72 -3.93 -0.31
CA PRO A 10 20.46 -3.24 0.95
C PRO A 10 19.32 -3.89 1.74
N PRO A 11 19.29 -3.71 3.07
CA PRO A 11 18.12 -4.03 3.87
C PRO A 11 16.86 -3.33 3.35
N ILE A 12 15.69 -3.92 3.59
CA ILE A 12 14.42 -3.27 3.23
C ILE A 12 14.17 -2.12 4.20
N GLU A 13 13.86 -0.97 3.63
CA GLU A 13 13.50 0.24 4.36
C GLU A 13 12.28 0.02 5.26
N ARG A 14 12.29 0.64 6.44
CA ARG A 14 11.22 0.56 7.43
C ARG A 14 10.73 1.96 7.77
N LYS A 15 9.45 2.03 8.14
CA LYS A 15 8.85 3.24 8.71
C LYS A 15 9.43 3.54 10.10
N PRO A 16 9.22 4.75 10.65
CA PRO A 16 9.67 5.10 12.00
C PRO A 16 9.16 4.16 13.11
N ASP A 17 7.99 3.53 12.91
CA ASP A 17 7.41 2.53 13.82
C ASP A 17 7.99 1.11 13.64
N GLY A 18 9.00 0.94 12.77
CA GLY A 18 9.63 -0.33 12.45
C GLY A 18 8.84 -1.21 11.48
N SER A 19 7.63 -0.80 11.07
CA SER A 19 6.81 -1.56 10.12
C SER A 19 7.34 -1.44 8.69
N LEU A 20 7.07 -2.45 7.87
CA LEU A 20 7.34 -2.42 6.43
C LEU A 20 6.29 -1.57 5.70
N TYR A 21 6.66 -0.97 4.57
CA TYR A 21 5.71 -0.33 3.68
C TYR A 21 4.66 -1.35 3.19
N ARG A 22 3.40 -0.93 3.21
CA ARG A 22 2.26 -1.77 2.83
C ARG A 22 1.58 -1.22 1.58
N MET A 23 1.29 -2.14 0.66
CA MET A 23 0.50 -1.92 -0.53
C MET A 23 -0.99 -1.96 -0.20
N THR A 24 -1.77 -1.16 -0.92
CA THR A 24 -3.22 -1.34 -1.03
C THR A 24 -3.55 -2.56 -1.91
N PRO A 25 -4.79 -3.07 -1.93
CA PRO A 25 -5.17 -4.16 -2.82
C PRO A 25 -4.92 -3.89 -4.31
N ALA A 26 -5.09 -2.63 -4.76
CA ALA A 26 -4.82 -2.24 -6.14
C ALA A 26 -3.31 -2.29 -6.45
N GLN A 27 -2.48 -1.71 -5.58
CA GLN A 27 -1.02 -1.76 -5.69
C GLN A 27 -0.50 -3.19 -5.64
N ARG A 28 -1.05 -4.05 -4.77
CA ARG A 28 -0.69 -5.48 -4.73
C ARG A 28 -1.03 -6.19 -6.04
N LYS A 29 -2.16 -5.87 -6.66
CA LYS A 29 -2.52 -6.43 -7.97
C LYS A 29 -1.50 -6.04 -9.04
N GLN A 30 -1.08 -4.78 -9.07
CA GLN A 30 -0.03 -4.29 -9.98
C GLN A 30 1.33 -4.94 -9.68
N ALA A 31 1.75 -4.97 -8.41
CA ALA A 31 2.98 -5.64 -7.98
C ALA A 31 3.00 -7.12 -8.37
N ASN A 32 1.90 -7.84 -8.18
CA ASN A 32 1.80 -9.26 -8.55
C ASN A 32 1.83 -9.46 -10.07
N ALA A 33 1.34 -8.50 -10.87
CA ALA A 33 1.48 -8.55 -12.33
C ALA A 33 2.93 -8.27 -12.74
N LEU A 34 3.57 -7.29 -12.12
CA LEU A 34 4.97 -6.94 -12.35
C LEU A 34 5.91 -8.11 -11.99
N ILE A 35 5.71 -8.76 -10.85
CA ILE A 35 6.50 -9.93 -10.41
C ILE A 35 6.40 -11.05 -11.44
N ARG A 36 5.20 -11.38 -11.91
CA ARG A 36 4.99 -12.45 -12.91
C ARG A 36 5.67 -12.16 -14.24
N ARG A 37 5.81 -10.88 -14.60
CA ARG A 37 6.40 -10.47 -15.87
C ARG A 37 7.91 -10.31 -15.81
N GLU A 38 8.44 -9.76 -14.71
CA GLU A 38 9.82 -9.25 -14.64
C GLU A 38 10.71 -9.99 -13.62
N CYS A 39 10.14 -10.69 -12.65
CA CYS A 39 10.95 -11.33 -11.60
C CYS A 39 11.54 -12.64 -12.11
N CYS A 40 12.84 -12.65 -12.44
CA CYS A 40 13.55 -13.85 -12.89
C CYS A 40 13.56 -15.02 -11.89
N ASN A 41 13.22 -14.78 -10.62
CA ASN A 41 13.15 -15.81 -9.58
C ASN A 41 11.73 -16.36 -9.39
N TYR A 42 10.73 -15.83 -10.10
CA TYR A 42 9.34 -16.25 -9.98
C TYR A 42 9.01 -17.28 -11.06
N GLU A 43 8.48 -18.44 -10.64
CA GLU A 43 7.98 -19.48 -11.54
C GLU A 43 6.73 -20.12 -10.95
N ASP A 44 5.62 -20.10 -11.70
CA ASP A 44 4.31 -20.69 -11.34
C ASP A 44 3.85 -20.49 -9.88
N GLY A 45 4.03 -19.28 -9.34
CA GLY A 45 3.64 -18.94 -7.96
C GLY A 45 4.72 -19.18 -6.91
N ASN A 46 5.82 -19.84 -7.28
CA ASN A 46 6.94 -20.17 -6.43
C ASN A 46 8.15 -19.25 -6.67
N CYS A 47 9.07 -19.25 -5.71
CA CYS A 47 10.34 -18.53 -5.77
C CYS A 47 11.48 -19.53 -5.93
N MET A 48 12.00 -19.67 -7.15
CA MET A 48 13.11 -20.60 -7.45
C MET A 48 14.37 -20.33 -6.62
N LEU A 49 14.60 -19.06 -6.24
CA LEU A 49 15.76 -18.68 -5.44
C LEU A 49 15.69 -19.21 -3.99
N LEU A 50 14.47 -19.44 -3.48
CA LEU A 50 14.24 -19.91 -2.11
C LEU A 50 13.87 -21.40 -2.07
N ASP A 51 13.68 -22.03 -3.24
CA ASP A 51 13.43 -23.46 -3.34
C ASP A 51 14.71 -24.22 -2.98
N ASP A 52 14.68 -24.97 -1.88
CA ASP A 52 15.77 -25.81 -1.38
C ASP A 52 15.51 -27.32 -1.62
N GLY A 53 14.66 -27.64 -2.60
CA GLY A 53 14.15 -28.99 -2.85
C GLY A 53 12.69 -29.16 -2.45
N ASN A 54 12.09 -28.12 -1.84
CA ASN A 54 10.66 -27.99 -1.61
C ASN A 54 10.16 -26.67 -2.20
N THR A 55 9.10 -26.76 -3.01
CA THR A 55 8.48 -25.59 -3.64
C THR A 55 8.17 -24.51 -2.60
N CYS A 56 8.81 -23.36 -2.75
CA CYS A 56 8.62 -22.23 -1.86
C CYS A 56 7.71 -21.19 -2.52
N THR A 57 6.49 -21.00 -2.01
CA THR A 57 5.59 -19.95 -2.49
C THR A 57 6.27 -18.58 -2.45
N CYS A 58 6.13 -17.79 -3.51
CA CYS A 58 6.76 -16.48 -3.57
C CYS A 58 6.30 -15.59 -2.40
N PRO A 59 7.20 -15.18 -1.48
CA PRO A 59 6.82 -14.48 -0.26
C PRO A 59 6.20 -13.11 -0.54
N GLN A 60 6.60 -12.49 -1.66
CA GLN A 60 6.09 -11.18 -2.01
C GLN A 60 4.66 -11.23 -2.56
N THR A 61 4.28 -12.26 -3.33
CA THR A 61 2.95 -12.32 -3.97
C THR A 61 1.83 -12.62 -3.00
N VAL A 62 2.14 -13.26 -1.88
CA VAL A 62 1.20 -13.58 -0.78
C VAL A 62 1.13 -12.47 0.28
N SER A 63 2.02 -11.48 0.21
CA SER A 63 2.13 -10.39 1.19
C SER A 63 1.49 -9.09 0.68
N PHE A 64 1.01 -8.26 1.61
CA PHE A 64 0.70 -6.84 1.33
C PHE A 64 1.87 -5.92 1.66
N SER A 65 2.88 -6.40 2.37
CA SER A 65 4.06 -5.62 2.74
C SER A 65 5.15 -5.82 1.69
N VAL A 66 5.95 -4.80 1.43
CA VAL A 66 7.21 -4.96 0.68
C VAL A 66 8.18 -5.72 1.58
N CYS A 67 8.31 -7.03 1.39
CA CYS A 67 9.06 -7.94 2.27
C CYS A 67 10.17 -8.71 1.56
N CYS A 68 10.24 -8.66 0.23
CA CYS A 68 11.30 -9.29 -0.55
C CYS A 68 12.35 -8.27 -1.00
N LYS A 69 13.63 -8.51 -0.69
CA LYS A 69 14.74 -7.62 -1.10
C LYS A 69 14.87 -7.55 -2.61
N TRP A 70 14.72 -8.69 -3.29
CA TRP A 70 14.81 -8.74 -4.75
C TRP A 70 13.69 -7.92 -5.39
N PHE A 71 12.46 -8.05 -4.85
CA PHE A 71 11.35 -7.22 -5.31
C PHE A 71 11.65 -5.74 -5.10
N ARG A 72 12.06 -5.32 -3.90
CA ARG A 72 12.36 -3.92 -3.59
C ARG A 72 13.40 -3.30 -4.54
N TRP A 73 14.50 -3.99 -4.82
CA TRP A 73 15.67 -3.39 -5.45
C TRP A 73 15.88 -3.73 -6.92
N ALA A 74 15.31 -4.84 -7.40
CA ALA A 74 15.51 -5.29 -8.79
C ALA A 74 14.22 -5.25 -9.61
N VAL A 75 13.05 -5.51 -9.01
CA VAL A 75 11.79 -5.67 -9.75
C VAL A 75 10.92 -4.42 -9.67
N LEU A 76 10.65 -3.92 -8.46
CA LEU A 76 9.79 -2.76 -8.24
C LEU A 76 10.29 -1.49 -8.94
N PRO A 77 11.59 -1.18 -9.02
CA PRO A 77 12.08 0.00 -9.74
C PRO A 77 11.79 -0.01 -11.26
N LEU A 78 11.45 -1.17 -11.84
CA LEU A 78 11.00 -1.25 -13.23
C LEU A 78 9.63 -0.60 -13.44
N ASP A 79 8.88 -0.35 -12.37
CA ASP A 79 7.66 0.45 -12.35
C ASP A 79 7.81 1.59 -11.33
N GLY A 80 8.49 2.65 -11.76
CA GLY A 80 8.75 3.83 -10.91
C GLY A 80 7.47 4.53 -10.42
N THR A 81 6.35 4.39 -11.13
CA THR A 81 5.05 4.92 -10.68
C THR A 81 4.56 4.14 -9.47
N LEU A 82 4.52 2.81 -9.57
CA LEU A 82 4.12 1.94 -8.46
C LEU A 82 5.07 2.09 -7.26
N GLU A 83 6.38 2.17 -7.51
CA GLU A 83 7.37 2.41 -6.46
C GLU A 83 7.06 3.70 -5.70
N ALA A 84 6.91 4.82 -6.42
CA ALA A 84 6.59 6.11 -5.83
C ALA A 84 5.27 6.05 -5.04
N GLU A 85 4.23 5.41 -5.55
CA GLU A 85 2.95 5.30 -4.83
C GLU A 85 3.02 4.44 -3.55
N ILE A 86 3.91 3.44 -3.50
CA ILE A 86 4.08 2.57 -2.33
C ILE A 86 4.88 3.29 -1.23
N PHE A 87 5.94 3.98 -1.63
CA PHE A 87 6.86 4.68 -0.72
C PHE A 87 6.49 6.14 -0.48
N GLN A 88 5.47 6.65 -1.16
CA GLN A 88 4.89 7.94 -0.82
C GLN A 88 4.37 7.85 0.60
N ASP A 89 5.14 8.42 1.52
CA ASP A 89 4.62 8.75 2.83
C ASP A 89 3.40 9.62 2.57
N LYS A 90 2.24 9.18 3.08
CA LYS A 90 1.03 9.98 2.99
C LYS A 90 1.29 11.22 3.83
N ASP A 91 1.80 12.23 3.15
CA ASP A 91 2.14 13.51 3.72
C ASP A 91 0.96 13.95 4.55
N LEU A 92 1.32 14.30 5.78
CA LEU A 92 0.45 14.84 6.77
C LEU A 92 -0.48 15.90 6.14
N LYS A 93 -1.79 15.65 6.15
CA LYS A 93 -2.79 16.58 5.62
C LYS A 93 -3.26 17.52 6.71
N ARG A 94 -3.77 18.70 6.31
CA ARG A 94 -4.47 19.60 7.24
C ARG A 94 -5.97 19.38 7.17
N CYS A 95 -6.60 19.29 8.33
CA CYS A 95 -8.04 19.14 8.44
C CYS A 95 -8.75 20.40 7.92
N ALA A 96 -9.67 20.25 6.97
CA ALA A 96 -10.43 21.38 6.43
C ALA A 96 -11.39 22.06 7.44
N VAL A 97 -11.63 21.46 8.61
CA VAL A 97 -12.49 22.04 9.67
C VAL A 97 -11.67 22.76 10.73
N CYS A 98 -10.58 22.16 11.21
CA CYS A 98 -9.84 22.68 12.36
C CYS A 98 -8.37 23.01 12.06
N GLY A 99 -7.91 22.85 10.81
CA GLY A 99 -6.54 23.14 10.39
C GLY A 99 -5.46 22.19 10.93
N ARG A 100 -5.79 21.36 11.93
CA ARG A 100 -4.83 20.41 12.54
C ARG A 100 -4.31 19.43 11.51
N VAL A 101 -3.01 19.20 11.61
CA VAL A 101 -2.29 18.21 10.83
C VAL A 101 -2.74 16.80 11.26
N PHE A 102 -2.95 15.90 10.30
CA PHE A 102 -3.35 14.52 10.54
C PHE A 102 -2.84 13.58 9.45
N VAL A 103 -2.62 12.31 9.80
CA VAL A 103 -2.30 11.26 8.84
C VAL A 103 -3.60 10.81 8.15
N PRO A 104 -3.75 10.99 6.82
CA PRO A 104 -4.97 10.62 6.14
C PRO A 104 -5.07 9.10 5.93
N LYS A 105 -6.22 8.49 6.26
CA LYS A 105 -6.48 7.06 5.96
C LYS A 105 -6.56 6.78 4.45
N SER A 106 -6.99 7.74 3.65
CA SER A 106 -7.06 7.65 2.19
C SER A 106 -6.74 8.99 1.53
N ASN A 107 -6.40 8.99 0.24
CA ASN A 107 -6.10 10.23 -0.48
C ASN A 107 -7.31 11.17 -0.54
N ARG A 108 -8.54 10.65 -0.41
CA ARG A 108 -9.79 11.43 -0.36
C ARG A 108 -10.08 12.06 1.02
N ALA A 109 -9.30 11.76 2.05
CA ALA A 109 -9.57 12.25 3.40
C ALA A 109 -9.38 13.77 3.50
N LYS A 110 -10.44 14.47 3.93
CA LYS A 110 -10.48 15.94 4.12
C LYS A 110 -10.41 16.38 5.59
N TYR A 111 -10.77 15.49 6.52
CA TYR A 111 -10.98 15.82 7.92
C TYR A 111 -10.15 14.92 8.83
N CYS A 112 -9.63 15.49 9.93
CA CYS A 112 -9.05 14.69 11.00
C CYS A 112 -10.11 13.80 11.68
N PRO A 113 -9.72 12.74 12.40
CA PRO A 113 -10.66 11.78 12.98
C PRO A 113 -11.79 12.40 13.83
N GLY A 114 -11.47 13.39 14.67
CA GLY A 114 -12.46 14.08 15.50
C GLY A 114 -13.46 14.91 14.68
N CYS A 115 -12.99 15.61 13.65
CA CYS A 115 -13.87 16.42 12.79
C CYS A 115 -14.69 15.54 11.83
N ALA A 116 -14.13 14.43 11.35
CA ALA A 116 -14.80 13.50 10.44
C ALA A 116 -16.11 12.98 11.03
N ALA A 117 -16.09 12.53 12.30
CA ALA A 117 -17.28 12.02 12.97
C ALA A 117 -18.39 13.09 13.08
N ARG A 118 -18.03 14.33 13.40
CA ARG A 118 -18.97 15.44 13.53
C ARG A 118 -19.58 15.83 12.18
N VAL A 119 -18.77 15.94 11.13
CA VAL A 119 -19.25 16.24 9.78
C VAL A 119 -20.15 15.13 9.25
N HIS A 120 -19.76 13.86 9.44
CA HIS A 120 -20.56 12.73 8.99
C HIS A 120 -21.94 12.68 9.65
N ARG A 121 -22.03 12.93 10.97
CA ARG A 121 -23.33 13.02 11.67
C ARG A 121 -24.20 14.13 11.08
N ARG A 122 -23.63 15.33 10.91
CA ARG A 122 -24.34 16.47 10.32
C ARG A 122 -24.88 16.16 8.92
N GLN A 123 -24.04 15.62 8.04
CA GLN A 123 -24.42 15.24 6.68
C GLN A 123 -25.53 14.17 6.67
N LYS A 124 -25.45 13.18 7.56
CA LYS A 124 -26.50 12.16 7.71
C LYS A 124 -27.84 12.79 8.12
N THR A 125 -27.84 13.66 9.13
CA THR A 125 -29.05 14.37 9.57
C THR A 125 -29.64 15.27 8.47
N GLU A 126 -28.80 16.01 7.76
CA GLU A 126 -29.24 16.87 6.65
C GLU A 126 -29.82 16.05 5.49
N SER A 127 -29.19 14.91 5.16
CA SER A 127 -29.68 14.00 4.12
C SER A 127 -31.02 13.38 4.49
N GLU A 128 -31.19 12.94 5.74
CA GLU A 128 -32.44 12.36 6.23
C GLU A 128 -33.57 13.40 6.24
N ARG A 129 -33.26 14.64 6.65
CA ARG A 129 -34.22 15.76 6.60
C ARG A 129 -34.71 16.00 5.17
N LYS A 130 -33.78 16.11 4.21
CA LYS A 130 -34.13 16.29 2.78
C LYS A 130 -34.97 15.14 2.24
N ARG A 131 -34.67 13.90 2.62
CA ARG A 131 -35.44 12.73 2.20
C ARG A 131 -36.88 12.77 2.73
N ARG A 132 -37.09 13.17 3.99
CA ARG A 132 -38.45 13.30 4.57
C ARG A 132 -39.25 14.39 3.88
N SER A 133 -38.66 15.58 3.70
CA SER A 133 -39.35 16.69 3.03
C SER A 133 -39.71 16.42 1.57
N ALA A 134 -38.99 15.51 0.89
CA ALA A 134 -39.28 15.13 -0.49
C ALA A 134 -40.40 14.07 -0.63
N VAL A 135 -40.81 13.43 0.46
CA VAL A 135 -41.92 12.45 0.48
C VAL A 135 -43.25 13.13 0.82
N ASP A 136 -43.20 14.26 1.55
CA ASP A 136 -44.37 15.03 1.95
C ASP A 136 -44.76 16.13 0.93
N SER A 137 -44.23 16.09 -0.29
CA SER A 137 -44.53 17.03 -1.40
C SER A 137 -45.25 16.35 -2.55
#